data_AF-A0A954JP34-F1
#
_entry.id   AF-A0A954JP34-F1
#
_cell.length_a   1.000
_cell.length_b   1.000
_cell.length_c   1.000
_cell.angle_alpha   90.00
_cell.angle_beta   90.00
_cell.angle_gamma   90.00
#
_symmetry.space_group_name_H-M   'P 1'
#
loop_
_entity.id
_entity.type
_entity.pdbx_description
1 polymer ?
#
loop_
_entity_poly.entity_id
_entity_poly.type
_entity_poly.pdbx_seq_one_letter_code
_entity_poly.pdbx_strand_id
1 'polypeptide(L)'
;MSSSSQRKIRVAVTGLEGRDNPYPGCAIARALKEARGDAVSIIGFAYEPTLTGNLRGDLFDRVYTTPLPGDPAAVLLPRILEIHEQSPIDVLIPALDSELAIFSMHSAELAAR
;
A
#
# COMPACT_ATOMS: atom_id res chain seq x y z
N MET A 1 31.82 -14.35 -0.45
CA MET A 1 31.27 -13.05 -0.88
C MET A 1 30.18 -12.70 0.12
N SER A 2 30.41 -11.72 1.00
CA SER A 2 29.45 -11.34 2.04
C SER A 2 28.15 -10.88 1.38
N SER A 3 27.07 -11.64 1.54
CA SER A 3 25.73 -11.16 1.20
C SER A 3 25.33 -10.15 2.26
N SER A 4 25.58 -8.87 2.02
CA SER A 4 24.85 -7.84 2.76
C SER A 4 23.37 -8.06 2.47
N SER A 5 22.58 -8.41 3.49
CA SER A 5 21.13 -8.50 3.37
C SER A 5 20.62 -7.10 3.02
N GLN A 6 20.38 -6.85 1.73
CA GLN A 6 19.85 -5.59 1.27
C GLN A 6 18.45 -5.45 1.89
N ARG A 7 18.22 -4.36 2.64
CA ARG A 7 16.94 -4.16 3.33
C ARG A 7 15.83 -4.08 2.29
N LYS A 8 14.82 -4.96 2.38
CA LYS A 8 13.63 -4.90 1.52
C LYS A 8 12.88 -3.59 1.79
N ILE A 9 12.53 -2.86 0.73
CA ILE A 9 11.67 -1.66 0.82
C ILE A 9 10.23 -2.13 0.93
N ARG A 10 9.48 -1.64 1.93
CA ARG A 10 8.10 -2.03 2.22
C ARG A 10 7.16 -0.96 1.67
N VAL A 11 6.43 -1.30 0.62
CA VAL A 11 5.58 -0.37 -0.11
C VAL A 11 4.12 -0.71 0.14
N ALA A 12 3.36 0.21 0.74
CA ALA A 12 1.92 0.12 0.84
C ALA A 12 1.26 0.70 -0.42
N VAL A 13 0.26 0.02 -0.97
CA VAL A 13 -0.45 0.42 -2.19
C VAL A 13 -1.96 0.26 -1.99
N THR A 14 -2.73 1.28 -2.36
CA THR A 14 -4.19 1.24 -2.36
C THR A 14 -4.75 0.81 -3.73
N GLY A 15 -6.07 0.72 -3.87
CA GLY A 15 -6.68 0.46 -5.17
C GLY A 15 -6.51 -0.98 -5.68
N LEU A 16 -6.83 -1.97 -4.86
CA LEU A 16 -6.53 -3.38 -5.12
C LEU A 16 -7.51 -4.11 -6.06
N GLU A 17 -8.24 -3.42 -6.91
CA GLU A 17 -9.08 -4.12 -7.89
C GLU A 17 -8.22 -4.72 -9.02
N GLY A 18 -8.75 -5.73 -9.70
CA GLY A 18 -8.05 -6.37 -10.83
C GLY A 18 -8.06 -5.54 -12.13
N ARG A 19 -8.76 -4.40 -12.15
CA ARG A 19 -8.84 -3.51 -13.31
C ARG A 19 -7.74 -2.45 -13.21
N ASP A 20 -6.88 -2.34 -14.23
CA ASP A 20 -5.81 -1.33 -14.24
C ASP A 20 -6.35 0.11 -14.13
N ASN A 21 -7.61 0.34 -14.52
CA ASN A 21 -8.34 1.61 -14.34
C ASN A 21 -9.78 1.25 -13.91
N PRO A 22 -10.36 1.83 -12.84
CA PRO A 22 -9.86 2.94 -12.01
C PRO A 22 -9.07 2.58 -10.75
N TYR A 23 -8.68 1.31 -10.56
CA TYR A 23 -7.98 0.85 -9.36
C TYR A 23 -6.63 0.20 -9.72
N PRO A 24 -5.59 0.99 -10.06
CA PRO A 24 -4.33 0.49 -10.63
C PRO A 24 -3.42 -0.25 -9.65
N GLY A 25 -3.82 -0.49 -8.40
CA GLY A 25 -2.95 -1.00 -7.33
C GLY A 25 -2.30 -2.34 -7.67
N CYS A 26 -3.03 -3.26 -8.31
CA CYS A 26 -2.47 -4.53 -8.77
C CYS A 26 -1.41 -4.34 -9.87
N ALA A 27 -1.61 -3.39 -10.78
CA ALA A 27 -0.64 -3.08 -11.84
C ALA A 27 0.63 -2.46 -11.27
N ILE A 28 0.49 -1.53 -10.32
CA ILE A 28 1.61 -0.92 -9.59
C ILE A 28 2.41 -2.01 -8.86
N ALA A 29 1.73 -2.90 -8.13
CA ALA A 29 2.38 -3.98 -7.40
C ALA A 29 3.15 -4.93 -8.33
N ARG A 30 2.55 -5.32 -9.45
CA ARG A 30 3.18 -6.13 -10.49
C ARG A 30 4.45 -5.45 -11.04
N ALA A 31 4.34 -4.17 -11.43
CA ALA A 31 5.48 -3.42 -11.96
C ALA A 31 6.64 -3.31 -10.95
N LEU A 32 6.33 -3.12 -9.66
CA LEU A 32 7.33 -3.07 -8.60
C LEU A 32 8.01 -4.43 -8.38
N LYS A 33 7.25 -5.53 -8.34
CA LYS A 33 7.80 -6.89 -8.22
C LYS A 33 8.66 -7.23 -9.44
N GLU A 34 8.25 -6.88 -10.65
CA GLU A 34 9.06 -7.10 -11.87
C GLU A 34 10.36 -6.31 -11.86
N ALA A 35 10.33 -5.04 -11.43
CA ALA A 35 11.51 -4.18 -11.43
C ALA A 35 12.49 -4.46 -10.28
N ARG A 36 12.02 -4.99 -9.15
CA ARG A 36 12.82 -5.09 -7.90
C ARG A 36 12.89 -6.48 -7.30
N GLY A 37 12.07 -7.42 -7.75
CA GLY A 37 12.02 -8.78 -7.24
C GLY A 37 11.93 -8.82 -5.72
N ASP A 38 12.86 -9.54 -5.09
CA ASP A 38 12.93 -9.69 -3.63
C ASP A 38 13.36 -8.43 -2.88
N ALA A 39 13.85 -7.39 -3.54
CA ALA A 39 14.24 -6.14 -2.87
C ALA A 39 13.03 -5.29 -2.46
N VAL A 40 11.80 -5.67 -2.84
CA VAL A 40 10.56 -5.00 -2.45
C VAL A 40 9.60 -5.98 -1.76
N SER A 41 8.96 -5.51 -0.70
CA SER A 41 7.79 -6.14 -0.10
C SER A 41 6.59 -5.21 -0.25
N ILE A 42 5.45 -5.76 -0.65
CA ILE A 42 4.26 -4.98 -1.00
C ILE A 42 3.14 -5.32 -0.03
N ILE A 43 2.57 -4.28 0.57
CA ILE A 43 1.43 -4.33 1.47
C ILE A 43 0.22 -3.77 0.72
N GLY A 44 -0.83 -4.56 0.58
CA GLY A 44 -2.08 -4.12 -0.03
C GLY A 44 -3.00 -3.46 1.01
N PHE A 45 -3.55 -2.29 0.67
CA PHE A 45 -4.62 -1.63 1.43
C PHE A 45 -5.95 -1.84 0.70
N ALA A 46 -6.76 -2.74 1.26
CA ALA A 46 -8.03 -3.17 0.68
C ALA A 46 -9.19 -2.40 1.32
N TYR A 47 -10.06 -1.81 0.51
CA TYR A 47 -11.26 -1.16 1.03
C TYR A 47 -12.38 -2.15 1.33
N GLU A 48 -12.39 -3.28 0.61
CA GLU A 48 -13.43 -4.31 0.73
C GLU A 48 -12.82 -5.72 0.61
N PRO A 49 -13.44 -6.75 1.22
CA PRO A 49 -12.92 -8.12 1.19
C PRO A 49 -12.91 -8.78 -0.19
N THR A 50 -13.74 -8.31 -1.13
CA THR A 50 -13.98 -8.92 -2.44
C THR A 50 -13.02 -8.45 -3.53
N LEU A 51 -12.12 -7.50 -3.24
CA LEU A 51 -11.17 -6.97 -4.20
C LEU A 51 -10.19 -8.05 -4.67
N THR A 52 -9.95 -8.11 -5.98
CA THR A 52 -9.10 -9.15 -6.62
C THR A 52 -7.72 -9.22 -5.98
N GLY A 53 -7.10 -8.08 -5.64
CA GLY A 53 -5.78 -8.00 -5.02
C GLY A 53 -5.69 -8.69 -3.66
N ASN A 54 -6.81 -8.87 -2.94
CA ASN A 54 -6.84 -9.60 -1.67
C ASN A 54 -6.46 -11.08 -1.83
N LEU A 55 -6.65 -11.62 -3.04
CA LEU A 55 -6.33 -13.00 -3.39
C LEU A 55 -4.99 -13.14 -4.13
N ARG A 56 -4.30 -12.02 -4.41
CA ARG A 56 -3.05 -11.98 -5.19
C ARG A 56 -1.83 -12.08 -4.28
N GLY A 57 -1.66 -13.25 -3.65
CA GLY A 57 -0.49 -13.57 -2.82
C GLY A 57 0.83 -13.61 -3.59
N ASP A 58 0.78 -13.64 -4.93
CA ASP A 58 1.92 -13.45 -5.82
C ASP A 58 2.39 -11.98 -5.91
N LEU A 59 1.50 -11.02 -5.64
CA LEU A 59 1.80 -9.59 -5.69
C LEU A 59 1.98 -8.97 -4.31
N PHE A 60 1.11 -9.33 -3.36
CA PHE A 60 1.04 -8.72 -2.03
C PHE A 60 1.52 -9.71 -0.97
N ASP A 61 2.53 -9.31 -0.20
CA ASP A 61 3.04 -10.13 0.90
C ASP A 61 2.08 -10.08 2.11
N ARG A 62 1.34 -8.98 2.25
CA ARG A 62 0.30 -8.76 3.27
C ARG A 62 -0.81 -7.90 2.70
N VAL A 63 -2.03 -8.08 3.19
CA VAL A 63 -3.18 -7.22 2.86
C VAL A 63 -3.89 -6.83 4.15
N TYR A 64 -4.21 -5.55 4.28
CA TYR A 64 -4.95 -4.99 5.41
C TYR A 64 -6.20 -4.28 4.91
N THR A 65 -7.30 -4.44 5.63
CA THR A 65 -8.49 -3.62 5.40
C THR A 65 -8.25 -2.19 5.88
N THR A 66 -8.60 -1.23 5.04
CA THR A 66 -8.54 0.22 5.30
C THR A 66 -9.90 0.87 5.06
N PRO A 67 -10.15 2.08 5.59
CA PRO A 67 -11.35 2.86 5.31
C PRO A 67 -11.54 3.12 3.81
N LEU A 68 -12.77 3.40 3.40
CA LEU A 68 -13.13 3.65 2.01
C LEU A 68 -12.48 4.94 1.50
N PRO A 69 -12.25 5.07 0.18
CA PRO A 69 -11.82 6.33 -0.41
C PRO A 69 -12.82 7.44 -0.09
N GLY A 70 -12.32 8.56 0.46
CA GLY A 70 -13.16 9.69 0.88
C GLY A 70 -13.60 9.66 2.34
N ASP A 71 -13.32 8.58 3.08
CA ASP A 71 -13.52 8.58 4.53
C ASP A 71 -12.66 9.65 5.22
N PRO A 72 -13.10 10.21 6.36
CA PRO A 72 -12.38 11.29 7.04
C PRO A 72 -10.98 10.88 7.52
N ALA A 73 -10.07 11.84 7.59
CA ALA A 73 -8.68 11.63 8.04
C ALA A 73 -8.62 11.07 9.47
N ALA A 74 -9.59 11.47 10.31
CA ALA A 74 -9.75 10.99 11.67
C ALA A 74 -9.97 9.46 11.78
N VAL A 75 -10.36 8.79 10.69
CA VAL A 75 -10.51 7.32 10.61
C VAL A 75 -9.35 6.70 9.83
N LEU A 76 -8.95 7.32 8.72
CA LEU A 76 -7.88 6.82 7.86
C LEU A 76 -6.50 6.79 8.55
N LEU A 77 -6.09 7.89 9.18
CA LEU A 77 -4.74 8.01 9.73
C LEU A 77 -4.48 7.06 10.90
N PRO A 78 -5.37 6.94 11.91
CA PRO A 78 -5.16 5.98 12.98
C PRO A 78 -5.03 4.55 12.47
N ARG A 79 -5.81 4.17 11.45
CA ARG A 79 -5.72 2.84 10.85
C ARG A 79 -4.38 2.62 10.14
N ILE A 80 -3.88 3.60 9.40
CA ILE A 80 -2.56 3.50 8.75
C ILE A 80 -1.45 3.38 9.78
N LEU A 81 -1.50 4.15 10.87
CA LEU A 81 -0.51 4.10 11.94
C LEU A 81 -0.54 2.75 12.67
N GLU A 82 -1.72 2.20 12.96
CA GLU A 82 -1.89 0.87 13.54
C GLU A 82 -1.27 -0.22 12.64
N ILE A 83 -1.52 -0.13 11.32
CA ILE A 83 -0.92 -1.06 10.36
C ILE A 83 0.61 -0.87 10.33
N HIS A 84 1.11 0.36 10.36
CA HIS A 84 2.55 0.64 10.35
C HIS A 84 3.24 0.05 11.60
N GLU A 85 2.62 0.14 12.77
CA GLU A 85 3.15 -0.48 14.01
C GLU A 85 3.29 -2.01 13.86
N GLN A 86 2.33 -2.66 13.19
CA GLN A 86 2.33 -4.12 12.98
C GLN A 86 3.18 -4.55 11.78
N SER A 87 3.28 -3.72 10.75
CA SER A 87 3.94 -3.97 9.47
C SER A 87 4.46 -2.66 8.91
N PRO A 88 5.70 -2.26 9.27
CA PRO A 88 6.12 -0.90 9.01
C PRO A 88 6.30 -0.61 7.53
N ILE A 89 5.95 0.60 7.14
CA ILE A 89 5.78 1.05 5.77
C ILE A 89 6.87 2.08 5.47
N ASP A 90 7.62 1.88 4.39
CA ASP A 90 8.65 2.82 3.94
C ASP A 90 8.12 3.82 2.92
N VAL A 91 7.17 3.37 2.10
CA VAL A 91 6.55 4.18 1.04
C VAL A 91 5.07 3.83 0.99
N LEU A 92 4.21 4.84 0.91
CA LEU A 92 2.78 4.69 0.69
C LEU A 92 2.42 5.30 -0.67
N ILE A 93 1.80 4.51 -1.54
CA ILE A 93 1.35 4.92 -2.87
C ILE A 93 -0.19 4.93 -2.88
N PRO A 94 -0.83 6.10 -2.74
CA PRO A 94 -2.26 6.23 -3.00
C PRO A 94 -2.50 6.14 -4.51
N ALA A 95 -3.30 5.17 -4.91
CA ALA A 95 -3.49 4.80 -6.31
C ALA A 95 -4.73 5.45 -6.95
N LEU A 96 -5.54 6.18 -6.18
CA LEU A 96 -6.79 6.79 -6.63
C LEU A 96 -6.77 8.32 -6.50
N ASP A 97 -7.36 9.01 -7.48
CA ASP A 97 -7.50 10.48 -7.48
C ASP A 97 -8.26 11.00 -6.24
N SER A 98 -9.28 10.25 -5.79
CA SER A 98 -10.08 10.57 -4.61
C SER A 98 -9.28 10.60 -3.31
N GLU A 99 -8.10 9.97 -3.28
CA GLU A 99 -7.25 9.89 -2.11
C GLU A 99 -6.17 10.97 -2.08
N LEU A 100 -5.87 11.59 -3.23
CA LEU A 100 -4.73 12.51 -3.35
C LEU A 100 -4.84 13.68 -2.36
N ALA A 101 -6.01 14.27 -2.22
CA ALA A 101 -6.21 15.41 -1.32
C ALA A 101 -5.87 15.05 0.13
N ILE A 102 -6.39 13.93 0.64
CA ILE A 102 -6.21 13.54 2.04
C ILE A 102 -4.76 13.14 2.33
N PHE A 103 -4.14 12.34 1.46
CA PHE A 103 -2.74 11.95 1.66
C PHE A 103 -1.78 13.12 1.48
N SER A 104 -2.05 14.04 0.56
CA SER A 104 -1.21 15.23 0.38
C SER A 104 -1.25 16.14 1.61
N MET A 105 -2.46 16.44 2.11
CA MET A 105 -2.63 17.28 3.31
C MET A 105 -1.96 16.71 4.56
N HIS A 106 -1.92 15.37 4.69
CA HIS A 106 -1.38 14.68 5.86
C HIS A 106 0.00 14.04 5.62
N SER A 107 0.67 14.35 4.51
CA SER A 107 1.95 13.74 4.12
C SER A 107 3.05 13.93 5.15
N ALA A 108 3.16 15.12 5.74
CA ALA A 108 4.16 15.43 6.77
C ALA A 108 3.93 14.64 8.06
N GLU A 109 2.67 14.45 8.45
CA GLU A 109 2.30 13.65 9.63
C GLU A 109 2.65 12.18 9.43
N LEU A 110 2.35 11.64 8.24
CA LEU A 110 2.67 10.26 7.87
C LEU A 110 4.18 10.01 7.74
N ALA A 111 4.96 11.01 7.30
CA ALA A 111 6.41 10.87 7.16
C ALA A 111 7.19 11.00 8.48
N ALA A 112 6.56 11.56 9.52
CA ALA A 112 7.19 11.77 10.82
C ALA A 112 7.11 10.56 11.76
N ARG A 113 6.39 9.50 11.35
CA ARG A 113 6.11 8.29 12.14
C ARG A 113 6.70 7.08 11.44
#